data_AF-A0A7S0NB85-F1
#
_entry.id   AF-A0A7S0NB85-F1
#
_cell.length_a   1.000
_cell.length_b   1.000
_cell.length_c   1.000
_cell.angle_alpha   90.00
_cell.angle_beta   90.00
_cell.angle_gamma   90.00
#
_symmetry.space_group_name_H-M   'P 1'
#
loop_
_entity.id
_entity.type
_entity.pdbx_description
1 polymer ?
#
loop_
_entity_poly.entity_id
_entity_poly.type
_entity_poly.pdbx_seq_one_letter_code
_entity_poly.pdbx_strand_id
1 'polypeptide(L)'
;ARSAAALIARREAQIGAEERGAEEEGQAEGQGDGAPPPSALVMTGTLRRYSEHVECLAACVARKAERRVALRLQALNELCAGKLDSLTYAQMREHHPEQYTARMDDKLNYRYPGVGGESYADLVMRVQESILALEQRRGNTVIVCDRAVGRVLLGYFLGTQPDQLPFLEMFPGVVELRRTHSGFVATNLEVAAGSATTAAGPGTNDTAQGYNNAWLALGQRARRSISTPASCPL
;
A
#
# COMPACT_ATOMS: atom_id res chain seq x y z
N ALA A 1 15.24 -5.31 -2.81
CA ALA A 1 14.73 -6.36 -1.89
C ALA A 1 15.43 -6.37 -0.52
N ARG A 2 16.72 -6.73 -0.42
CA ARG A 2 17.44 -6.88 0.87
C ARG A 2 17.36 -5.68 1.83
N SER A 3 17.63 -4.47 1.34
CA SER A 3 17.58 -3.24 2.17
C SER A 3 16.20 -3.01 2.77
N ALA A 4 15.14 -3.21 1.97
CA ALA A 4 13.75 -3.08 2.43
C ALA A 4 13.40 -4.17 3.45
N ALA A 5 13.83 -5.41 3.23
CA ALA A 5 13.60 -6.51 4.18
C ALA A 5 14.26 -6.26 5.54
N ALA A 6 15.50 -5.73 5.55
CA ALA A 6 16.19 -5.34 6.78
C ALA A 6 15.48 -4.18 7.50
N LEU A 7 14.97 -3.19 6.75
CA LEU A 7 14.20 -2.08 7.29
C LEU A 7 12.91 -2.56 7.97
N ILE A 8 12.15 -3.43 7.29
CA ILE A 8 10.92 -4.03 7.81
C ILE A 8 11.21 -4.81 9.10
N ALA A 9 12.25 -5.66 9.11
CA ALA A 9 12.61 -6.43 10.28
C ALA A 9 12.99 -5.54 11.48
N ARG A 10 13.72 -4.43 11.25
CA ARG A 10 14.03 -3.45 12.31
C ARG A 10 12.78 -2.76 12.83
N ARG A 11 11.87 -2.35 11.95
CA ARG A 11 10.64 -1.65 12.34
C ARG A 11 9.70 -2.55 13.12
N GLU A 12 9.53 -3.80 12.71
CA GLU A 12 8.75 -4.80 13.47
C GLU A 12 9.30 -5.02 14.88
N ALA A 13 10.63 -5.08 15.04
CA ALA A 13 11.25 -5.22 16.35
C ALA A 13 11.00 -4.00 17.25
N GLN A 14 10.97 -2.79 16.67
CA GLN A 14 10.60 -1.56 17.37
C GLN A 14 9.13 -1.54 17.78
N ILE A 15 8.21 -1.89 16.86
CA ILE A 15 6.77 -1.95 17.14
C ILE A 15 6.52 -2.90 18.31
N GLY A 16 7.11 -4.10 18.29
CA GLY A 16 6.95 -5.04 19.39
C GLY A 16 7.53 -4.54 20.72
N ALA A 17 8.55 -3.67 20.70
CA ALA A 17 9.08 -3.04 21.91
C ALA A 17 8.17 -1.91 22.42
N GLU A 18 7.62 -1.09 21.52
CA GLU A 18 6.63 -0.05 21.83
C GLU A 18 5.36 -0.65 22.47
N GLU A 19 4.87 -1.78 21.93
CA GLU A 19 3.68 -2.47 22.43
C GLU A 19 3.89 -3.06 23.83
N ARG A 20 5.04 -3.70 24.08
CA ARG A 20 5.38 -4.22 25.42
C ARG A 20 5.51 -3.12 26.48
N GLY A 21 6.13 -1.99 26.12
CA GLY A 21 6.24 -0.84 27.03
C GLY A 21 4.89 -0.21 27.37
N ALA A 22 3.95 -0.17 26.42
CA ALA A 22 2.60 0.33 26.66
C ALA A 22 1.75 -0.61 27.53
N GLU A 23 1.97 -1.92 27.46
CA GLU A 23 1.33 -2.91 28.34
C GLU A 23 1.83 -2.79 29.79
N GLU A 24 3.13 -2.55 30.00
CA GLU A 24 3.74 -2.37 31.33
C GLU A 24 3.26 -1.09 32.05
N GLU A 25 2.96 -0.02 31.31
CA GLU A 25 2.37 1.22 31.87
C GLU A 25 0.83 1.12 32.05
N GLY A 26 0.19 0.13 31.44
CA GLY A 26 -1.26 0.06 31.25
C GLY A 26 -2.07 -0.71 32.30
N GLN A 27 -1.55 -1.80 32.91
CA GLN A 27 -2.27 -2.52 33.98
C GLN A 27 -1.45 -3.63 34.64
N ALA A 28 -1.37 -3.58 35.99
CA ALA A 28 -1.49 -4.78 36.80
C ALA A 28 -2.91 -5.35 36.60
N GLU A 29 -3.01 -6.69 36.56
CA GLU A 29 -4.21 -7.52 36.33
C GLU A 29 -4.54 -7.85 34.87
N GLY A 30 -4.23 -9.10 34.48
CA GLY A 30 -4.72 -9.74 33.27
C GLY A 30 -3.75 -10.74 32.68
N GLN A 31 -3.87 -12.03 33.05
CA GLN A 31 -3.27 -13.13 32.30
C GLN A 31 -3.85 -13.15 30.88
N GLY A 32 -3.04 -12.84 29.88
CA GLY A 32 -3.43 -12.84 28.47
C GLY A 32 -2.24 -13.23 27.59
N ASP A 33 -2.52 -14.10 26.62
CA ASP A 33 -1.58 -14.76 25.73
C ASP A 33 -0.48 -13.86 25.14
N GLY A 34 0.72 -14.42 25.03
CA GLY A 34 1.94 -13.73 24.66
C GLY A 34 1.85 -12.84 23.42
N ALA A 35 2.61 -11.74 23.48
CA ALA A 35 2.78 -10.71 22.48
C ALA A 35 2.56 -11.17 21.02
N PRO A 36 1.84 -10.38 20.20
CA PRO A 36 1.58 -10.75 18.81
C PRO A 36 2.91 -11.02 18.09
N PRO A 37 3.06 -12.17 17.41
CA PRO A 37 4.29 -12.49 16.72
C PRO A 37 4.59 -11.44 15.63
N PRO A 38 5.87 -11.12 15.37
CA PRO A 38 6.26 -10.21 14.30
C PRO A 38 5.70 -10.70 12.98
N SER A 39 5.32 -9.79 12.08
CA SER A 39 4.39 -10.00 10.96
C SER A 39 4.46 -11.40 10.37
N ALA A 40 3.67 -12.30 10.95
CA ALA A 40 3.76 -13.73 10.66
C ALA A 40 3.29 -14.02 9.25
N LEU A 41 2.55 -13.08 8.64
CA LEU A 41 2.06 -13.17 7.29
C LEU A 41 2.76 -12.17 6.36
N VAL A 42 3.20 -12.71 5.23
CA VAL A 42 3.57 -11.97 4.04
C VAL A 42 2.52 -12.27 2.95
N MET A 43 1.83 -11.26 2.45
CA MET A 43 0.97 -11.37 1.27
C MET A 43 1.71 -10.85 0.05
N THR A 44 1.61 -11.55 -1.06
CA THR A 44 2.31 -11.19 -2.29
C THR A 44 1.46 -11.55 -3.51
N GLY A 45 1.71 -10.89 -4.64
CA GLY A 45 1.29 -11.42 -5.93
C GLY A 45 1.97 -12.74 -6.30
N THR A 46 1.55 -13.36 -7.40
CA THR A 46 2.10 -14.62 -7.93
C THR A 46 3.27 -14.42 -8.89
N LEU A 47 3.55 -13.18 -9.33
CA LEU A 47 4.58 -12.88 -10.31
C LEU A 47 5.99 -13.15 -9.76
N ARG A 48 6.89 -13.62 -10.63
CA ARG A 48 8.25 -14.05 -10.25
C ARG A 48 9.06 -12.96 -9.54
N ARG A 49 8.87 -11.69 -9.92
CA ARG A 49 9.58 -10.55 -9.32
C ARG A 49 9.34 -10.40 -7.81
N TYR A 50 8.21 -10.88 -7.30
CA TYR A 50 7.94 -10.81 -5.87
C TYR A 50 8.64 -11.92 -5.08
N SER A 51 9.01 -13.05 -5.71
CA SER A 51 9.65 -14.18 -5.02
C SER A 51 10.96 -13.74 -4.34
N GLU A 52 11.78 -12.93 -5.01
CA GLU A 52 13.04 -12.42 -4.43
C GLU A 52 12.80 -11.56 -3.19
N HIS A 53 11.74 -10.74 -3.19
CA HIS A 53 11.35 -9.93 -2.03
C HIS A 53 10.92 -10.81 -0.85
N VAL A 54 10.10 -11.83 -1.10
CA VAL A 54 9.63 -12.78 -0.08
C VAL A 54 10.80 -13.58 0.50
N GLU A 55 11.73 -14.04 -0.34
CA GLU A 55 12.94 -14.75 0.10
C GLU A 55 13.82 -13.87 0.99
N CYS A 56 14.04 -12.62 0.60
CA CYS A 56 14.78 -11.66 1.44
C CYS A 56 14.06 -11.41 2.78
N LEU A 57 12.73 -11.26 2.78
CA LEU A 57 11.94 -11.07 4.00
C LEU A 57 12.00 -12.28 4.93
N ALA A 58 11.96 -13.49 4.37
CA ALA A 58 12.12 -14.72 5.14
C ALA A 58 13.53 -14.84 5.75
N ALA A 59 14.57 -14.44 5.01
CA ALA A 59 15.96 -14.50 5.47
C ALA A 59 16.30 -13.46 6.56
N CYS A 60 15.61 -12.31 6.59
CA CYS A 60 15.86 -11.25 7.59
C CYS A 60 15.26 -11.54 8.98
N VAL A 61 14.48 -12.61 9.16
CA VAL A 61 13.95 -12.99 10.47
C VAL A 61 15.07 -13.63 11.30
N ALA A 62 15.69 -12.83 12.17
CA ALA A 62 16.87 -13.21 12.95
C ALA A 62 16.65 -14.32 13.99
N ARG A 63 15.40 -14.70 14.29
CA ARG A 63 15.09 -15.76 15.25
C ARG A 63 14.66 -17.03 14.51
N LYS A 64 15.45 -18.10 14.66
CA LYS A 64 15.22 -19.45 14.11
C LYS A 64 13.81 -20.04 14.36
N ALA A 65 13.04 -19.48 15.29
CA ALA A 65 11.74 -20.01 15.73
C ALA A 65 10.52 -19.39 15.00
N GLU A 66 10.66 -18.28 14.28
CA GLU A 66 9.51 -17.55 13.70
C GLU A 66 9.50 -17.67 12.18
N ARG A 67 8.78 -18.68 11.66
CA ARG A 67 8.60 -18.86 10.22
C ARG A 67 7.48 -17.93 9.72
N ARG A 68 7.83 -16.99 8.84
CA ARG A 68 6.81 -16.25 8.07
C ARG A 68 6.06 -17.18 7.13
N VAL A 69 4.74 -17.07 7.13
CA VAL A 69 3.85 -17.70 6.15
C VAL A 69 3.69 -16.73 4.99
N ALA A 70 3.98 -17.18 3.77
CA ALA A 70 3.79 -16.39 2.55
C ALA A 70 2.51 -16.84 1.83
N LEU A 71 1.51 -15.96 1.74
CA LEU A 71 0.32 -16.16 0.92
C LEU A 71 0.52 -15.49 -0.45
N ARG A 72 0.45 -16.30 -1.52
CA ARG A 72 0.55 -15.84 -2.90
C ARG A 72 -0.84 -15.71 -3.49
N LEU A 73 -1.25 -14.49 -3.81
CA LEU A 73 -2.60 -14.16 -4.26
C LEU A 73 -2.54 -13.53 -5.65
N GLN A 74 -3.24 -14.11 -6.63
CA GLN A 74 -3.38 -13.49 -7.95
C GLN A 74 -4.04 -12.11 -7.85
N ALA A 75 -4.89 -11.91 -6.85
CA ALA A 75 -5.53 -10.64 -6.52
C ALA A 75 -4.56 -9.51 -6.17
N LEU A 76 -3.29 -9.80 -5.88
CA LEU A 76 -2.26 -8.79 -5.60
C LEU A 76 -1.27 -8.59 -6.76
N ASN A 77 -1.53 -9.19 -7.92
CA ASN A 77 -0.74 -8.91 -9.12
C ASN A 77 -1.00 -7.50 -9.64
N GLU A 78 0.05 -6.88 -10.18
CA GLU A 78 -0.03 -5.57 -10.83
C GLU A 78 -1.10 -5.54 -11.93
N LEU A 79 -1.71 -4.38 -12.09
CA LEU A 79 -2.68 -4.07 -13.13
C LEU A 79 -2.14 -4.47 -14.49
N CYS A 80 -2.90 -5.29 -15.21
CA CYS A 80 -2.50 -5.78 -16.51
C CYS A 80 -2.85 -4.78 -17.63
N ALA A 81 -1.83 -4.32 -18.35
CA ALA A 81 -1.98 -3.40 -19.48
C ALA A 81 -2.34 -4.10 -20.82
N GLY A 82 -2.63 -5.40 -20.78
CA GLY A 82 -3.07 -6.18 -21.95
C GLY A 82 -2.08 -6.11 -23.11
N LYS A 83 -2.56 -5.72 -24.30
CA LYS A 83 -1.73 -5.55 -25.50
C LYS A 83 -0.73 -4.39 -25.39
N LEU A 84 -0.96 -3.45 -24.48
CA LEU A 84 -0.09 -2.30 -24.25
C LEU A 84 0.94 -2.57 -23.16
N ASP A 85 1.04 -3.80 -22.66
CA ASP A 85 2.08 -4.18 -21.73
C ASP A 85 3.48 -3.95 -22.35
N SER A 86 4.45 -3.62 -21.51
CA SER A 86 5.84 -3.28 -21.91
C SER A 86 6.05 -1.97 -22.69
N LEU A 87 5.02 -1.19 -23.01
CA LEU A 87 5.20 0.13 -23.66
C LEU A 87 5.51 1.24 -22.65
N THR A 88 6.42 2.15 -22.96
CA THR A 88 6.55 3.37 -22.16
C THR A 88 5.39 4.35 -22.43
N TYR A 89 5.19 5.34 -21.55
CA TYR A 89 4.19 6.38 -21.78
C TYR A 89 4.43 7.16 -23.08
N ALA A 90 5.70 7.44 -23.40
CA ALA A 90 6.07 8.11 -24.64
C ALA A 90 5.68 7.27 -25.87
N GLN A 91 5.98 5.96 -25.83
CA GLN A 91 5.61 5.03 -26.90
C GLN A 91 4.09 4.85 -27.01
N MET A 92 3.36 4.79 -25.90
CA MET A 92 1.89 4.73 -25.91
C MET A 92 1.30 6.00 -26.54
N ARG A 93 1.85 7.18 -26.23
CA ARG A 93 1.42 8.45 -26.82
C ARG A 93 1.69 8.52 -28.32
N GLU A 94 2.83 8.00 -28.76
CA GLU A 94 3.26 8.04 -30.16
C GLU A 94 2.54 7.01 -31.02
N HIS A 95 2.46 5.76 -30.56
CA HIS A 95 1.92 4.65 -31.35
C HIS A 95 0.43 4.38 -31.13
N HIS A 96 -0.14 4.83 -30.00
CA HIS A 96 -1.55 4.62 -29.62
C HIS A 96 -2.18 5.89 -29.00
N PRO A 97 -2.18 7.03 -29.71
CA PRO A 97 -2.66 8.32 -29.19
C PRO A 97 -4.13 8.29 -28.74
N GLU A 98 -4.96 7.48 -29.38
CA GLU A 98 -6.37 7.27 -29.01
C GLU A 98 -6.50 6.58 -27.64
N GLN A 99 -5.65 5.57 -27.37
CA GLN A 99 -5.63 4.87 -26.09
C GLN A 99 -5.07 5.76 -24.98
N TYR A 100 -4.04 6.55 -25.32
CA TYR A 100 -3.47 7.53 -24.42
C TYR A 100 -4.52 8.56 -23.98
N THR A 101 -5.27 9.12 -24.93
CA THR A 101 -6.29 10.15 -24.65
C THR A 101 -7.42 9.58 -23.82
N ALA A 102 -7.98 8.43 -24.22
CA ALA A 102 -9.04 7.75 -23.46
C ALA A 102 -8.62 7.45 -22.00
N ARG A 103 -7.35 7.08 -21.80
CA ARG A 103 -6.79 6.86 -20.46
C ARG A 103 -6.65 8.15 -19.65
N MET A 104 -6.34 9.27 -20.28
CA MET A 104 -6.21 10.57 -19.60
C MET A 104 -7.58 11.15 -19.24
N ASP A 105 -8.58 10.94 -20.09
CA ASP A 105 -9.94 11.44 -19.88
C ASP A 105 -10.61 10.75 -18.67
N ASP A 106 -10.49 9.42 -18.57
CA ASP A 106 -11.02 8.66 -17.45
C ASP A 106 -10.09 7.50 -17.05
N LYS A 107 -9.10 7.82 -16.21
CA LYS A 107 -8.10 6.83 -15.77
C LYS A 107 -8.68 5.75 -14.86
N LEU A 108 -9.80 6.01 -14.18
CA LEU A 108 -10.43 5.05 -13.26
C LEU A 108 -11.09 3.92 -14.05
N ASN A 109 -11.89 4.29 -15.06
CA ASN A 109 -12.70 3.34 -15.83
C ASN A 109 -12.05 2.89 -17.14
N TYR A 110 -10.99 3.56 -17.60
CA TYR A 110 -10.25 3.12 -18.77
C TYR A 110 -9.71 1.71 -18.58
N ARG A 111 -10.18 0.79 -19.43
CA ARG A 111 -9.74 -0.60 -19.48
C ARG A 111 -8.76 -0.79 -20.64
N TYR A 112 -7.57 -1.28 -20.32
CA TYR A 112 -6.56 -1.54 -21.34
C TYR A 112 -7.06 -2.56 -22.39
N PRO A 113 -6.75 -2.36 -23.69
CA PRO A 113 -7.18 -3.28 -24.73
C PRO A 113 -6.38 -4.58 -24.68
N GLY A 114 -7.02 -5.68 -25.07
CA GLY A 114 -6.37 -6.99 -25.18
C GLY A 114 -6.79 -8.01 -24.14
N VAL A 115 -6.23 -9.21 -24.26
CA VAL A 115 -6.52 -10.31 -23.35
C VAL A 115 -5.97 -9.96 -21.96
N GLY A 116 -6.84 -10.01 -20.95
CA GLY A 116 -6.47 -9.73 -19.58
C GLY A 116 -6.24 -8.25 -19.27
N GLY A 117 -6.61 -7.32 -20.16
CA GLY A 117 -6.55 -5.89 -19.84
C GLY A 117 -7.52 -5.50 -18.71
N GLU A 118 -7.03 -4.69 -17.78
CA GLU A 118 -7.75 -4.27 -16.57
C GLU A 118 -7.87 -2.75 -16.49
N SER A 119 -8.93 -2.26 -15.85
CA SER A 119 -9.06 -0.88 -15.38
C SER A 119 -8.70 -0.78 -13.88
N TYR A 120 -8.61 0.44 -13.35
CA TYR A 120 -8.51 0.59 -11.88
C TYR A 120 -9.80 0.11 -11.19
N ALA A 121 -10.97 0.27 -11.82
CA ALA A 121 -12.22 -0.28 -11.31
C ALA A 121 -12.18 -1.82 -11.20
N ASP A 122 -11.69 -2.52 -12.24
CA ASP A 122 -11.49 -3.98 -12.20
C ASP A 122 -10.51 -4.38 -11.07
N LEU A 123 -9.43 -3.60 -10.89
CA LEU A 123 -8.44 -3.85 -9.84
C LEU A 123 -9.04 -3.69 -8.43
N VAL A 124 -9.85 -2.66 -8.19
CA VAL A 124 -10.55 -2.44 -6.91
C VAL A 124 -11.45 -3.63 -6.58
N MET A 125 -12.23 -4.11 -7.54
CA MET A 125 -13.09 -5.28 -7.37
C MET A 125 -12.29 -6.53 -7.01
N ARG A 126 -11.17 -6.76 -7.71
CA ARG A 126 -10.31 -7.94 -7.48
C ARG A 126 -9.60 -7.92 -6.12
N VAL A 127 -9.20 -6.74 -5.64
CA VAL A 127 -8.45 -6.59 -4.38
C VAL A 127 -9.36 -6.62 -3.15
N GLN A 128 -10.68 -6.45 -3.31
CA GLN A 128 -11.66 -6.38 -2.22
C GLN A 128 -11.53 -7.53 -1.19
N GLU A 129 -11.44 -8.78 -1.65
CA GLU A 129 -11.27 -9.94 -0.74
C GLU A 129 -9.95 -9.90 0.02
N SER A 130 -8.89 -9.37 -0.59
CA SER A 130 -7.60 -9.20 0.10
C SER A 130 -7.69 -8.14 1.19
N ILE A 131 -8.45 -7.06 0.97
CA ILE A 131 -8.70 -6.02 1.97
C ILE A 131 -9.52 -6.58 3.14
N LEU A 132 -10.60 -7.33 2.87
CA LEU A 132 -11.40 -7.94 3.92
C LEU A 132 -10.55 -8.90 4.79
N ALA A 133 -9.67 -9.68 4.16
CA ALA A 133 -8.74 -10.54 4.89
C ALA A 133 -7.74 -9.77 5.77
N LEU A 134 -7.32 -8.56 5.34
CA LEU A 134 -6.46 -7.68 6.12
C LEU A 134 -7.20 -7.08 7.33
N GLU A 135 -8.43 -6.61 7.14
CA GLU A 135 -9.27 -6.03 8.18
C GLU A 135 -9.63 -7.05 9.28
N GLN A 136 -9.90 -8.30 8.89
CA GLN A 136 -10.23 -9.36 9.84
C GLN A 136 -9.02 -9.86 10.64
N ARG A 137 -7.80 -9.61 10.16
CA ARG A 137 -6.60 -10.18 10.75
C ARG A 137 -6.15 -9.38 11.97
N ARG A 138 -5.81 -10.10 13.04
CA ARG A 138 -5.11 -9.56 14.20
C ARG A 138 -3.60 -9.74 14.03
N GLY A 139 -2.84 -8.65 14.19
CA GLY A 139 -1.39 -8.63 14.09
C GLY A 139 -0.85 -8.09 12.77
N ASN A 140 0.47 -7.91 12.73
CA ASN A 140 1.16 -7.24 11.62
C ASN A 140 1.18 -8.11 10.35
N THR A 141 1.04 -7.47 9.19
CA THR A 141 1.08 -8.12 7.87
C THR A 141 1.96 -7.31 6.94
N VAL A 142 2.82 -7.99 6.18
CA VAL A 142 3.65 -7.35 5.14
C VAL A 142 3.06 -7.68 3.78
N ILE A 143 2.81 -6.67 2.96
CA ILE A 143 2.30 -6.85 1.60
C ILE A 143 3.40 -6.45 0.61
N VAL A 144 3.71 -7.34 -0.32
CA VAL A 144 4.59 -7.07 -1.46
C VAL A 144 3.73 -6.94 -2.71
N CYS A 145 3.67 -5.73 -3.25
CA CYS A 145 2.87 -5.42 -4.44
C CYS A 145 3.54 -4.30 -5.26
N ASP A 146 2.99 -4.02 -6.44
CA ASP A 146 3.44 -2.90 -7.29
C ASP A 146 2.55 -1.65 -7.11
N ARG A 147 2.74 -0.65 -7.99
CA ARG A 147 2.24 0.71 -7.80
C ARG A 147 0.73 0.80 -7.88
N ALA A 148 0.06 0.17 -8.86
CA ALA A 148 -1.40 0.33 -8.96
C ALA A 148 -2.12 -0.37 -7.81
N VAL A 149 -1.68 -1.57 -7.44
CA VAL A 149 -2.18 -2.31 -6.27
C VAL A 149 -1.94 -1.52 -4.97
N GLY A 150 -0.73 -0.97 -4.80
CA GLY A 150 -0.38 -0.14 -3.65
C GLY A 150 -1.28 1.10 -3.51
N ARG A 151 -1.63 1.76 -4.62
CA ARG A 151 -2.59 2.89 -4.62
C ARG A 151 -3.98 2.47 -4.14
N VAL A 152 -4.49 1.32 -4.60
CA VAL A 152 -5.81 0.82 -4.20
C VAL A 152 -5.83 0.48 -2.72
N LEU A 153 -4.80 -0.21 -2.22
CA LEU A 153 -4.68 -0.55 -0.79
C LEU A 153 -4.56 0.70 0.07
N LEU A 154 -3.63 1.61 -0.28
CA LEU A 154 -3.42 2.86 0.46
C LEU A 154 -4.68 3.72 0.45
N GLY A 155 -5.31 3.87 -0.72
CA GLY A 155 -6.50 4.67 -0.88
C GLY A 155 -7.70 4.13 -0.09
N TYR A 156 -7.84 2.81 0.02
CA TYR A 156 -8.85 2.20 0.89
C TYR A 156 -8.64 2.58 2.36
N PHE A 157 -7.44 2.32 2.92
CA PHE A 157 -7.16 2.57 4.33
C PHE A 157 -7.15 4.07 4.70
N LEU A 158 -6.85 4.94 3.75
CA LEU A 158 -6.91 6.40 3.93
C LEU A 158 -8.28 7.01 3.60
N GLY A 159 -9.27 6.22 3.16
CA GLY A 159 -10.59 6.73 2.79
C GLY A 159 -10.58 7.69 1.59
N THR A 160 -9.69 7.47 0.63
CA THR A 160 -9.58 8.27 -0.59
C THR A 160 -10.73 7.98 -1.55
N GLN A 161 -11.25 9.00 -2.23
CA GLN A 161 -12.31 8.83 -3.23
C GLN A 161 -11.82 8.01 -4.44
N PRO A 162 -12.66 7.14 -5.03
CA PRO A 162 -12.28 6.27 -6.15
C PRO A 162 -11.60 7.00 -7.31
N ASP A 163 -12.12 8.16 -7.70
CA ASP A 163 -11.61 8.96 -8.83
C ASP A 163 -10.18 9.45 -8.61
N GLN A 164 -9.75 9.57 -7.34
CA GLN A 164 -8.42 10.02 -6.96
C GLN A 164 -7.42 8.85 -6.81
N LEU A 165 -7.91 7.60 -6.69
CA LEU A 165 -7.05 6.42 -6.50
C LEU A 165 -5.94 6.30 -7.56
N PRO A 166 -6.22 6.45 -8.87
CA PRO A 166 -5.18 6.28 -9.91
C PRO A 166 -4.07 7.34 -9.85
N PHE A 167 -4.28 8.41 -9.08
CA PHE A 167 -3.42 9.58 -8.98
C PHE A 167 -2.69 9.66 -7.64
N LEU A 168 -3.00 8.77 -6.69
CA LEU A 168 -2.28 8.69 -5.42
C LEU A 168 -0.77 8.54 -5.65
N GLU A 169 -0.03 9.38 -4.96
CA GLU A 169 1.42 9.35 -4.99
C GLU A 169 1.92 8.16 -4.19
N MET A 170 2.81 7.39 -4.81
CA MET A 170 3.40 6.19 -4.22
C MET A 170 4.91 6.31 -4.39
N PHE A 171 5.59 6.62 -3.30
CA PHE A 171 7.04 6.64 -3.29
C PHE A 171 7.57 5.22 -3.29
N PRO A 172 8.66 4.95 -4.02
CA PRO A 172 9.28 3.67 -3.91
C PRO A 172 9.93 3.48 -2.53
N GLY A 173 9.69 2.32 -1.93
CA GLY A 173 10.17 2.02 -0.58
C GLY A 173 9.20 1.16 0.18
N VAL A 174 9.09 1.40 1.48
CA VAL A 174 8.15 0.72 2.38
C VAL A 174 7.18 1.76 2.92
N VAL A 175 5.88 1.48 2.84
CA VAL A 175 4.84 2.30 3.45
C VAL A 175 4.31 1.56 4.68
N GLU A 176 4.43 2.17 5.85
CA GLU A 176 3.87 1.66 7.10
C GLU A 176 2.47 2.24 7.28
N LEU A 177 1.47 1.37 7.45
CA LEU A 177 0.11 1.76 7.85
C LEU A 177 -0.11 1.36 9.30
N ARG A 178 -0.25 2.36 10.18
CA ARG A 178 -0.54 2.15 11.60
C ARG A 178 -1.99 2.48 11.89
N ARG A 179 -2.71 1.54 12.51
CA ARG A 179 -4.08 1.76 12.97
C ARG A 179 -4.06 2.73 14.16
N THR A 180 -5.00 3.68 14.13
CA THR A 180 -5.26 4.66 15.19
C THR A 180 -6.74 4.61 15.57
N HIS A 181 -7.14 5.35 16.61
CA HIS A 181 -8.54 5.41 17.05
C HIS A 181 -9.49 6.02 16.01
N SER A 182 -8.98 6.82 15.06
CA SER A 182 -9.77 7.53 14.05
C SER A 182 -9.53 7.05 12.61
N GLY A 183 -8.82 5.94 12.41
CA GLY A 183 -8.46 5.44 11.08
C GLY A 183 -7.01 4.98 10.99
N PHE A 184 -6.36 5.21 9.84
CA PHE A 184 -4.98 4.80 9.61
C PHE A 184 -4.06 6.00 9.38
N VAL A 185 -2.83 5.88 9.83
CA VAL A 185 -1.74 6.81 9.54
C VAL A 185 -0.73 6.10 8.64
N ALA A 186 -0.41 6.73 7.50
CA ALA A 186 0.59 6.25 6.56
C ALA A 186 1.92 6.97 6.78
N THR A 187 3.00 6.21 6.90
CA THR A 187 4.37 6.72 7.01
C THR A 187 5.24 6.10 5.94
N ASN A 188 5.91 6.92 5.12
CA ASN A 188 6.87 6.45 4.14
C ASN A 188 8.22 6.22 4.80
N LEU A 189 8.73 5.00 4.70
CA LEU A 189 10.05 4.62 5.18
C LEU A 189 11.00 4.52 3.99
N GLU A 190 11.95 5.44 3.93
CA GLU A 190 12.94 5.48 2.85
C GLU A 190 13.87 4.27 2.91
N VAL A 191 14.09 3.65 1.75
CA VAL A 191 15.01 2.53 1.61
C VAL A 191 16.32 3.07 1.04
N ALA A 192 17.35 3.17 1.89
CA ALA A 192 18.62 3.84 1.59
C ALA A 192 19.42 3.28 0.38
N ALA A 193 19.09 2.08 -0.12
CA ALA A 193 19.81 1.49 -1.24
C ALA A 193 18.94 0.52 -2.07
N GLY A 194 19.01 0.69 -3.39
CA GLY A 194 18.35 -0.13 -4.41
C GLY A 194 17.50 0.76 -5.31
N SER A 195 17.79 0.79 -6.62
CA SER A 195 16.91 1.40 -7.61
C SER A 195 15.55 0.73 -7.50
N ALA A 196 14.62 1.37 -6.82
CA ALA A 196 13.26 1.22 -7.28
C ALA A 196 13.21 1.87 -8.65
N THR A 197 12.81 1.10 -9.64
CA THR A 197 12.56 1.63 -10.97
C THR A 197 11.50 2.73 -10.84
N THR A 198 11.93 3.98 -10.98
CA THR A 198 11.03 5.09 -11.32
C THR A 198 10.44 4.90 -12.72
N ALA A 199 11.05 4.02 -13.53
CA ALA A 199 10.64 3.64 -14.87
C ALA A 199 9.14 3.32 -14.89
N ALA A 200 8.39 4.32 -15.33
CA ALA A 200 6.97 4.27 -15.40
C ALA A 200 6.55 3.38 -16.56
N GLY A 201 6.06 2.17 -16.25
CA GLY A 201 5.29 1.40 -17.23
C GLY A 201 4.02 2.17 -17.63
N PRO A 202 3.36 1.77 -18.73
CA PRO A 202 2.14 2.42 -19.19
C PRO A 202 1.09 2.12 -18.13
N GLY A 203 0.83 3.07 -17.22
CA GLY A 203 0.22 2.69 -15.94
C GLY A 203 0.53 3.63 -14.79
N THR A 204 1.70 4.27 -14.82
CA THR A 204 2.24 5.03 -13.70
C THR A 204 2.57 6.46 -14.15
N ASN A 205 2.15 7.46 -13.35
CA ASN A 205 2.46 8.85 -13.64
C ASN A 205 3.95 9.10 -13.35
N ASP A 206 4.63 9.74 -14.30
CA ASP A 206 6.03 10.18 -14.19
C ASP A 206 6.14 11.65 -13.73
N THR A 207 5.02 12.30 -13.40
CA THR A 207 4.99 13.68 -12.93
C THR A 207 5.29 13.78 -11.44
N ALA A 208 6.57 13.62 -11.09
CA ALA A 208 7.16 14.07 -9.82
C ALA A 208 7.36 15.61 -9.77
N GLN A 209 6.78 16.37 -10.71
CA GLN A 209 6.86 17.83 -10.76
C GLN A 209 5.46 18.38 -11.05
N GLY A 210 4.68 18.70 -10.01
CA GLY A 210 3.43 19.44 -10.22
C GLY A 210 2.39 19.44 -9.09
N TYR A 211 2.45 18.54 -8.12
CA TYR A 211 1.47 18.50 -7.01
C TYR A 211 2.04 18.86 -5.64
N ASN A 212 3.20 19.51 -5.59
CA ASN A 212 3.63 20.23 -4.40
C ASN A 212 2.68 21.43 -4.24
N ASN A 213 1.70 21.30 -3.35
CA ASN A 213 1.15 22.32 -2.43
C ASN A 213 -0.30 22.02 -1.96
N ALA A 214 -0.98 20.97 -2.45
CA ALA A 214 -2.37 20.68 -2.04
C ALA A 214 -2.48 19.72 -0.83
N TRP A 215 -1.52 18.81 -0.64
CA TRP A 215 -1.60 17.76 0.39
C TRP A 215 -1.41 18.28 1.83
N LEU A 216 -0.54 19.27 2.05
CA LEU A 216 -0.40 19.93 3.35
C LEU A 216 -1.68 20.69 3.78
N ALA A 217 -2.54 21.09 2.83
CA ALA A 217 -3.77 21.83 3.10
C ALA A 217 -4.97 20.92 3.44
N LEU A 218 -5.07 19.73 2.84
CA LEU A 218 -6.15 18.77 3.11
C LEU A 218 -6.02 18.11 4.50
N GLY A 219 -4.80 17.87 4.98
CA GLY A 219 -4.55 17.40 6.34
C GLY A 219 -4.86 18.41 7.46
N GLN A 220 -5.02 19.70 7.11
CA GLN A 220 -5.44 20.75 8.04
C GLN A 220 -6.95 21.02 8.00
N ARG A 221 -7.63 20.70 6.89
CA ARG A 221 -9.07 20.95 6.74
C ARG A 221 -9.94 19.94 7.51
N ALA A 222 -9.45 18.70 7.68
CA ALA A 222 -10.10 17.70 8.52
C ALA A 222 -10.05 18.00 10.04
N ARG A 223 -9.25 18.98 10.48
CA ARG A 223 -9.16 19.39 11.90
C ARG A 223 -10.13 20.52 12.29
N ARG A 224 -10.85 21.13 11.34
CA ARG A 224 -11.68 22.32 11.61
C ARG A 224 -13.19 22.06 11.76
N SER A 225 -13.67 20.83 11.63
CA SER A 225 -15.12 20.54 11.73
C SER A 225 -15.56 19.86 13.02
N ILE A 226 -14.78 19.94 14.10
CA ILE A 226 -15.26 19.62 15.45
C ILE A 226 -15.38 20.94 16.21
N SER A 227 -16.46 21.68 15.96
CA SER A 227 -16.98 22.64 16.93
C SER A 227 -18.17 21.98 17.63
N THR A 228 -18.05 21.85 18.94
CA THR A 228 -19.08 21.39 19.88
C THR A 228 -20.41 22.12 19.66
N PRO A 229 -21.58 21.44 19.74
CA PRO A 229 -22.85 22.13 19.74
C PRO A 229 -22.99 22.91 21.07
N ALA A 230 -23.16 24.22 20.94
CA ALA A 230 -23.46 25.09 22.07
C ALA A 230 -24.84 24.75 22.66
N SER A 231 -24.87 24.72 23.99
CA SER A 231 -26.02 24.62 24.88
C SER A 231 -27.18 25.55 24.49
N CYS A 232 -28.40 24.99 24.38
CA CYS A 232 -29.66 25.75 24.40
C CYS A 232 -29.96 26.20 25.84
N PRO A 233 -30.32 27.47 26.08
CA PRO A 233 -30.91 27.89 27.34
C PRO A 233 -32.44 27.67 27.34
N LEU A 234 -32.97 27.54 28.57
CA LEU A 234 -34.38 27.32 28.95
C LEU A 234 -35.36 28.31 28.33
#